data_AF-A0A1I7AUC0-F1
#
_entry.id   AF-A0A1I7AUC0-F1
#
_cell.length_a   1.000
_cell.length_b   1.000
_cell.length_c   1.000
_cell.angle_alpha   90.00
_cell.angle_beta   90.00
_cell.angle_gamma   90.00
#
_symmetry.space_group_name_H-M   'P 1'
#
loop_
_entity.id
_entity.type
_entity.pdbx_description
1 polymer ?
#
loop_
_entity_poly.entity_id
_entity_poly.type
_entity_poly.pdbx_seq_one_letter_code
_entity_poly.pdbx_strand_id
1 'polypeptide(L)' 'MTEDKKHYQGQRGYKAKELCPLCGEILSVAYLRKTVDGKRAYVAVGLGCPSDSCKYIKKSNQD' A
#
# COMPACT_ATOMS: atom_id res chain seq x y z
N MET A 1 -38.52 5.67 -16.65
CA MET A 1 -37.21 5.76 -17.30
C MET A 1 -36.22 6.17 -16.22
N THR A 2 -35.61 5.19 -15.57
CA THR A 2 -34.64 5.41 -14.49
C THR A 2 -33.30 5.68 -15.15
N GLU A 3 -32.83 6.92 -15.11
CA GLU A 3 -31.54 7.31 -15.66
C GLU A 3 -30.42 6.62 -14.88
N ASP A 4 -29.80 5.62 -15.51
CA ASP A 4 -28.55 5.01 -15.06
C ASP A 4 -27.45 6.08 -15.10
N LYS A 5 -27.20 6.72 -13.95
CA LYS A 5 -26.10 7.67 -13.78
C LYS A 5 -24.79 6.93 -14.00
N LYS A 6 -24.08 7.25 -15.09
CA LYS A 6 -22.72 6.75 -15.37
C LYS A 6 -21.81 7.03 -14.17
N HIS A 7 -21.51 6.00 -13.39
CA HIS A 7 -20.49 6.08 -12.35
C HIS A 7 -19.12 6.26 -13.04
N TYR A 8 -18.51 7.43 -12.85
CA TYR A 8 -17.12 7.66 -13.28
C TYR A 8 -16.22 6.61 -12.63
N GLN A 9 -15.45 5.88 -13.44
CA GLN A 9 -14.56 4.79 -13.01
C GLN A 9 -13.55 5.20 -11.91
N GLY A 10 -13.36 6.49 -11.64
CA GLY A 10 -12.44 7.02 -10.64
C GLY A 10 -12.97 7.12 -9.20
N GLN A 11 -14.27 6.95 -8.94
CA GLN A 11 -14.84 7.05 -7.59
C GLN A 11 -14.95 5.71 -6.85
N ARG A 12 -14.13 4.71 -7.20
CA ARG A 12 -14.09 3.45 -6.44
C ARG A 12 -13.35 3.67 -5.12
N GLY A 13 -14.11 3.94 -4.05
CA GLY A 13 -13.79 3.66 -2.66
C GLY A 13 -12.34 4.00 -2.26
N TYR A 14 -12.01 5.29 -2.26
CA TYR A 14 -10.72 5.76 -1.76
C TYR A 14 -10.48 5.21 -0.34
N LYS A 15 -9.56 4.26 -0.21
CA LYS A 15 -9.08 3.79 1.10
C LYS A 15 -8.05 4.79 1.57
N ALA A 16 -8.34 5.48 2.68
CA ALA A 16 -7.39 6.37 3.32
C ALA A 16 -6.08 5.61 3.57
N LYS A 17 -4.95 6.22 3.20
CA LYS A 17 -3.64 5.62 3.44
C LYS A 17 -3.42 5.50 4.95
N GLU A 18 -2.87 4.38 5.38
CA GLU A 18 -2.60 4.13 6.78
C GLU A 18 -1.48 5.04 7.30
N LEU A 19 -1.64 5.56 8.51
CA LEU A 19 -0.61 6.34 9.18
C LEU A 19 0.21 5.45 10.10
N CYS A 20 1.48 5.80 10.28
CA CYS A 20 2.31 5.12 11.25
C CYS A 20 1.90 5.51 12.67
N PRO A 21 1.72 4.55 13.59
CA PRO A 21 1.34 4.84 14.97
C PRO A 21 2.44 5.53 15.78
N LEU A 22 3.69 5.52 15.31
CA LEU A 22 4.84 6.13 16.01
C LEU A 22 5.16 7.53 15.50
N CYS A 23 5.28 7.68 14.18
CA CYS A 23 5.74 8.91 13.53
C CYS A 23 4.56 9.79 13.04
N GLY A 24 3.34 9.24 12.92
CA GLY A 24 2.19 9.92 12.33
C GLY A 24 2.27 10.12 10.81
N GLU A 25 3.39 9.75 10.18
CA GLU A 25 3.56 9.85 8.73
C GLU A 25 2.74 8.80 7.98
N ILE A 26 2.45 9.09 6.71
CA ILE A 26 1.75 8.17 5.82
C ILE A 26 2.66 6.98 5.51
N LEU A 27 2.19 5.78 5.83
CA LEU A 27 2.91 4.55 5.52
C LEU A 27 3.00 4.36 4.01
N SER A 28 4.18 3.94 3.57
CA SER A 28 4.49 3.67 2.17
C SER A 28 4.68 2.17 1.95
N VAL A 29 4.43 1.69 0.73
CA VAL A 29 4.61 0.26 0.42
C VAL A 29 6.08 -0.10 0.55
N ALA A 30 6.39 -1.08 1.40
CA ALA A 30 7.72 -1.64 1.57
C ALA A 30 7.93 -2.74 0.53
N TYR A 31 9.03 -2.65 -0.21
CA TYR A 31 9.42 -3.64 -1.21
C TYR A 31 10.69 -4.37 -0.79
N LEU A 32 10.72 -5.69 -0.97
CA LEU A 32 11.94 -6.47 -0.88
C LEU A 32 12.38 -6.90 -2.26
N ARG A 33 13.69 -6.80 -2.50
CA ARG A 33 14.29 -7.32 -3.72
C ARG A 33 14.43 -8.84 -3.59
N LYS A 34 13.65 -9.59 -4.37
CA LYS A 34 13.65 -11.06 -4.38
C LYS A 34 13.81 -11.57 -5.81
N THR A 35 14.24 -12.82 -5.94
CA THR A 35 14.21 -13.52 -7.22
C THR A 35 12.84 -14.20 -7.34
N VAL A 36 12.06 -13.80 -8.34
CA VAL A 36 10.76 -14.39 -8.67
C VAL A 36 10.86 -14.90 -10.10
N ASP A 37 10.56 -16.18 -10.33
CA ASP A 37 10.67 -16.84 -11.65
C ASP A 37 12.02 -16.65 -12.34
N GLY A 38 13.11 -16.74 -11.56
CA GLY A 38 14.49 -16.59 -12.06
C GLY A 38 14.91 -15.14 -12.37
N LYS A 39 14.04 -14.14 -12.18
CA LYS A 39 14.35 -12.72 -12.39
C LYS A 39 14.35 -11.94 -11.09
N ARG A 40 15.21 -10.92 -10.99
CA ARG A 40 15.21 -10.01 -9.83
C ARG A 40 14.02 -9.05 -9.94
N ALA A 41 13.13 -9.08 -8.97
CA ALA A 41 11.96 -8.23 -8.89
C ALA A 41 11.82 -7.59 -7.51
N TYR A 42 11.12 -6.46 -7.45
CA TYR A 42 10.69 -5.84 -6.19
C TYR A 42 9.32 -6.38 -5.82
N VAL A 43 9.25 -7.12 -4.72
CA VAL A 43 8.03 -7.72 -4.21
C VAL A 43 7.53 -6.88 -3.04
N ALA A 44 6.28 -6.43 -3.11
CA ALA A 44 5.64 -5.73 -1.99
C ALA A 44 5.46 -6.70 -0.83
N VAL A 45 5.89 -6.30 0.38
CA VAL A 45 5.82 -7.15 1.59
C VAL A 45 4.95 -6.56 2.70
N GLY A 46 4.54 -5.30 2.55
CA GLY A 46 3.74 -4.61 3.54
C GLY A 46 3.84 -3.10 3.43
N LEU A 47 3.56 -2.42 4.52
CA LEU A 47 3.63 -0.97 4.66
C LEU A 47 4.71 -0.61 5.69
N GLY A 48 5.54 0.40 5.42
CA GLY A 48 6.57 0.90 6.34
C GLY A 48 6.49 2.42 6.54
N CYS A 49 6.90 2.91 7.72
CA CYS A 49 7.11 4.37 7.90
C CYS A 49 8.30 4.77 7.00
N PRO A 50 8.16 5.83 6.18
CA PRO A 50 9.24 6.29 5.30
C PRO A 50 10.35 7.04 6.07
N SER A 51 10.09 7.46 7.31
CA SER A 51 11.08 8.12 8.15
C SER A 51 12.28 7.22 8.48
N ASP A 52 13.50 7.72 8.25
CA ASP A 52 14.76 7.04 8.61
C ASP A 52 14.87 6.75 10.12
N SER A 53 14.20 7.55 10.95
CA SER A 53 14.21 7.41 12.40
C SER A 53 13.18 6.41 12.93
N CYS A 54 12.21 6.00 12.10
CA CYS A 54 11.09 5.17 12.51
C CYS A 54 11.07 3.84 11.75
N LYS A 55 11.50 2.76 12.40
CA LYS A 55 11.58 1.40 11.80
C LYS A 55 10.27 0.62 11.86
N TYR A 56 9.12 1.29 11.91
CA TYR A 56 7.83 0.61 11.94
C TYR A 56 7.50 -0.02 10.58
N ILE A 57 7.27 -1.32 10.57
CA ILE A 57 6.83 -2.08 9.39
C ILE A 57 5.59 -2.88 9.75
N LYS A 58 4.47 -2.60 9.07
CA LYS A 58 3.26 -3.40 9.09
C LYS A 58 3.36 -4.46 8.00
N LYS A 59 3.57 -5.71 8.39
CA LYS A 59 3.53 -6.85 7.47
C LYS A 59 2.10 -7.02 6.96
N SER A 60 1.92 -7.05 5.64
CA SER A 60 0.68 -7.53 5.06
C SER A 60 0.74 -9.04 5.04
N ASN A 61 -0.04 -9.71 5.90
CA ASN A 61 -0.29 -11.14 5.72
C ASN A 61 -1.05 -11.26 4.39
N GLN A 62 -0.40 -11.88 3.39
CA GLN A 62 -1.09 -12.41 2.23
C GLN A 62 -1.90 -13.61 2.74
N ASP A 63 -3.21 -13.43 2.87
CA ASP A 63 -4.19 -14.51 2.83
C ASP A 63 -4.70 -14.60 1.39
#